data_AF-A0A1R3KYX7-F1
#
_entry.id   AF-A0A1R3KYX7-F1
#
_cell.length_a   1.000
_cell.length_b   1.000
_cell.length_c   1.000
_cell.angle_alpha   90.00
_cell.angle_beta   90.00
_cell.angle_gamma   90.00
#
_symmetry.space_group_name_H-M   'P 1'
#
loop_
_entity.id
_entity.type
_entity.pdbx_description
1 polymer ?
#
loop_
_entity_poly.entity_id
_entity_poly.type
_entity_poly.pdbx_seq_one_letter_code
_entity_poly.pdbx_strand_id
1 'polypeptide(L)'
;VQEANWELYQKQKQAEAVLYEKEKEAAAQKALADATFYGRQRVADVELYAKQKEAEGLMALAQAQGVYLKTLLDALGGNYAALRDYLMINGGMFQEIAKVNAEAVRGLQPRISIWTNGGSEATDGNGTSNAMKEVAGVYRMLPPLFKTVHEQTGMLPPPWMGTLSTESKHPTTD
;
A
#
# COMPACT_ATOMS: atom_id res chain seq x y z
N VAL A 1 34.58 -49.40 -77.35
CA VAL A 1 34.62 -49.95 -75.97
C VAL A 1 35.45 -49.09 -75.03
N GLN A 2 36.62 -48.58 -75.45
CA GLN A 2 37.49 -47.74 -74.61
C GLN A 2 36.87 -46.38 -74.22
N GLU A 3 36.15 -45.71 -75.14
CA GLU A 3 35.53 -44.40 -74.86
C GLU A 3 34.36 -44.48 -73.85
N ALA A 4 33.52 -45.51 -73.95
CA ALA A 4 32.39 -45.71 -73.01
C ALA A 4 32.87 -45.99 -71.57
N ASN A 5 34.00 -46.68 -71.41
CA ASN A 5 34.61 -46.91 -70.09
C ASN A 5 35.21 -45.62 -69.51
N TRP A 6 35.75 -44.75 -70.35
CA TRP A 6 36.27 -43.44 -69.94
C TRP A 6 35.15 -42.53 -69.41
N GLU A 7 34.02 -42.46 -70.10
CA GLU A 7 32.88 -41.64 -69.66
C GLU A 7 32.26 -42.12 -68.35
N LEU A 8 32.17 -43.43 -68.15
CA LEU A 8 31.70 -44.01 -66.88
C LEU A 8 32.64 -43.68 -65.73
N TYR A 9 33.95 -43.74 -65.97
CA TYR A 9 34.96 -43.39 -64.96
C TYR A 9 34.86 -41.91 -64.56
N GLN A 10 34.69 -41.01 -65.53
CA GLN A 10 34.48 -39.58 -65.27
C GLN A 10 33.20 -39.32 -64.45
N LYS A 11 32.08 -39.95 -64.83
CA LYS A 11 30.83 -39.84 -64.07
C LYS A 11 30.96 -40.38 -62.65
N GLN A 12 31.66 -41.50 -62.46
CA GLN A 12 31.94 -42.03 -61.12
C GLN A 12 32.77 -41.06 -60.29
N LYS A 13 33.85 -40.50 -60.83
CA LYS A 13 34.69 -39.54 -60.10
C LYS A 13 33.95 -38.26 -59.74
N GLN A 14 33.09 -37.77 -60.61
CA GLN A 14 32.22 -36.62 -60.31
C GLN A 14 31.20 -36.95 -59.21
N ALA A 15 30.55 -38.11 -59.27
CA ALA A 15 29.62 -38.55 -58.24
C ALA A 15 30.31 -38.73 -56.87
N GLU A 16 31.53 -39.27 -56.87
CA GLU A 16 32.35 -39.48 -55.68
C GLU A 16 32.81 -38.14 -55.08
N ALA A 17 33.16 -37.15 -55.91
CA ALA A 17 33.49 -35.79 -55.46
C ALA A 17 32.28 -35.09 -54.81
N VAL A 18 31.10 -35.20 -55.43
CA VAL A 18 29.85 -34.62 -54.88
C VAL A 18 29.46 -35.30 -53.57
N LEU A 19 29.60 -36.62 -53.47
CA LEU A 19 29.37 -37.35 -52.21
C LEU A 19 30.32 -36.88 -51.10
N TYR A 20 31.60 -36.74 -51.42
CA TYR A 20 32.60 -36.27 -50.46
C TYR A 20 32.32 -34.84 -49.97
N GLU A 21 31.94 -33.93 -50.86
CA GLU A 21 31.51 -32.57 -50.48
C GLU A 21 30.29 -32.61 -49.57
N LYS A 22 29.27 -33.41 -49.91
CA LYS A 22 28.05 -33.53 -49.10
C LYS A 22 28.32 -34.14 -47.72
N GLU A 23 29.20 -35.12 -47.62
CA GLU A 23 29.62 -35.69 -46.33
C GLU A 23 30.37 -34.67 -45.47
N LYS A 24 31.26 -33.87 -46.08
CA LYS A 24 31.99 -32.80 -45.37
C LYS A 24 31.06 -31.69 -44.91
N GLU A 25 30.10 -31.28 -45.74
CA GLU A 25 29.06 -30.31 -45.36
C GLU A 25 28.21 -30.86 -44.19
N ALA A 26 27.76 -32.11 -44.25
CA ALA A 26 26.98 -32.73 -43.19
C ALA A 26 27.78 -32.87 -41.89
N ALA A 27 29.06 -33.23 -41.97
CA ALA A 27 29.95 -33.30 -40.81
C ALA A 27 30.18 -31.91 -40.19
N ALA A 28 30.37 -30.87 -41.01
CA ALA A 28 30.50 -29.49 -40.54
C ALA A 28 29.21 -29.00 -39.86
N GLN A 29 28.05 -29.29 -40.45
CA GLN A 29 26.76 -28.96 -39.85
C GLN A 29 26.53 -29.68 -38.52
N LYS A 30 26.88 -30.97 -38.42
CA LYS A 30 26.83 -31.72 -37.16
C LYS A 30 27.75 -31.11 -36.11
N ALA A 31 29.00 -30.81 -36.45
CA ALA A 31 29.95 -30.20 -35.53
C ALA A 31 29.49 -28.82 -35.03
N LEU A 32 28.88 -28.01 -35.91
CA LEU A 32 28.27 -26.74 -35.53
C LEU A 32 27.07 -26.93 -34.60
N ALA A 33 26.17 -27.87 -34.91
CA ALA A 33 25.02 -28.18 -34.08
C ALA A 33 25.47 -28.63 -32.68
N ASP A 34 26.44 -29.54 -32.59
CA ASP A 34 27.00 -30.04 -31.34
C ASP A 34 27.65 -28.92 -30.52
N ALA A 35 28.41 -28.04 -31.18
CA ALA A 35 29.01 -26.86 -30.52
C ALA A 35 27.95 -25.91 -29.97
N THR A 36 26.88 -25.64 -30.73
CA THR A 36 25.78 -24.78 -30.25
C THR A 36 24.99 -25.42 -29.12
N PHE A 37 24.77 -26.74 -29.18
CA PHE A 37 24.09 -27.48 -28.12
C PHE A 37 24.89 -27.44 -26.83
N TYR A 38 26.19 -27.72 -26.89
CA TYR A 38 27.08 -27.66 -25.74
C TYR A 38 27.17 -26.24 -25.16
N GLY A 39 27.22 -25.21 -26.01
CA GLY A 39 27.18 -23.82 -25.57
C GLY A 39 25.90 -23.49 -24.80
N ARG A 40 24.73 -23.87 -25.33
CA ARG A 40 23.44 -23.66 -24.65
C ARG A 40 23.31 -24.46 -23.36
N GLN A 41 23.79 -25.70 -23.35
CA GLN A 41 23.78 -26.55 -22.16
C GLN A 41 24.62 -25.91 -21.04
N ARG A 42 25.82 -25.42 -21.36
CA ARG A 42 26.68 -24.75 -20.36
C ARG A 42 26.04 -23.48 -19.81
N VAL A 43 25.38 -22.69 -20.65
CA VAL A 43 24.66 -21.49 -20.17
C VAL A 43 23.51 -21.90 -19.24
N ALA A 44 22.70 -22.88 -19.62
CA ALA A 44 21.60 -23.37 -18.78
C ALA A 44 22.11 -23.96 -17.45
N ASP A 45 23.21 -24.69 -17.47
CA ASP A 45 23.83 -25.25 -16.26
C ASP A 45 24.33 -24.15 -15.31
N VAL A 46 24.94 -23.09 -15.86
CA VAL A 46 25.39 -21.93 -15.06
C VAL A 46 24.21 -21.18 -14.46
N GLU A 47 23.14 -20.95 -15.23
CA GLU A 47 21.92 -20.32 -14.73
C GLU A 47 21.26 -21.14 -13.62
N LEU A 48 21.15 -22.46 -13.82
CA LEU A 48 20.62 -23.37 -12.82
C LEU A 48 21.47 -23.34 -11.53
N TYR A 49 22.79 -23.38 -11.67
CA TYR A 49 23.70 -23.31 -10.54
C TYR A 49 23.57 -21.98 -9.78
N ALA A 50 23.49 -20.86 -10.50
CA ALA A 50 23.29 -19.54 -9.90
C ALA A 50 21.97 -19.48 -9.12
N LYS A 51 20.87 -19.94 -9.71
CA LYS A 51 19.55 -19.98 -9.05
C LYS A 51 19.54 -20.90 -7.85
N GLN A 52 20.21 -22.04 -7.92
CA GLN A 52 20.36 -22.95 -6.80
C GLN A 52 21.13 -22.30 -5.64
N LYS A 53 22.23 -21.59 -5.93
CA LYS A 53 22.97 -20.84 -4.91
C LYS A 53 22.19 -19.68 -4.31
N GLU A 54 21.41 -18.96 -5.11
CA GLU A 54 20.48 -17.94 -4.62
C GLU A 54 19.44 -18.56 -3.66
N ALA A 55 18.85 -19.70 -4.03
CA ALA A 55 17.88 -20.39 -3.18
C ALA A 55 18.51 -20.92 -1.88
N GLU A 56 19.71 -21.50 -1.94
CA GLU A 56 20.49 -21.90 -0.75
C GLU A 56 20.76 -20.72 0.17
N GLY A 57 21.14 -19.56 -0.38
CA GLY A 57 21.34 -18.34 0.38
C GLY A 57 20.06 -17.86 1.07
N LEU A 58 18.93 -17.86 0.37
CA LEU A 58 17.63 -17.52 0.95
C LEU A 58 17.21 -18.49 2.06
N MET A 59 17.42 -19.79 1.87
CA MET A 59 17.17 -20.79 2.91
C MET A 59 18.04 -20.56 4.13
N ALA A 60 19.34 -20.27 3.95
CA ALA A 60 20.25 -19.98 5.05
C ALA A 60 19.83 -18.71 5.82
N LEU A 61 19.39 -17.66 5.11
CA LEU A 61 18.84 -16.46 5.73
C LEU A 61 17.56 -16.74 6.51
N ALA A 62 16.62 -17.49 5.93
CA ALA A 62 15.38 -17.87 6.60
C ALA A 62 15.64 -18.74 7.84
N GLN A 63 16.59 -19.67 7.76
CA GLN A 63 17.04 -20.46 8.91
C GLN A 63 17.67 -19.57 9.98
N ALA A 64 18.55 -18.63 9.61
CA ALA A 64 19.15 -17.70 10.54
C ALA A 64 18.09 -16.83 11.24
N GLN A 65 17.10 -16.32 10.51
CA GLN A 65 15.97 -15.59 11.08
C GLN A 65 15.12 -16.46 12.01
N GLY A 66 14.86 -17.72 11.63
CA GLY A 66 14.12 -18.67 12.46
C GLY A 66 14.85 -19.00 13.77
N VAL A 67 16.17 -19.25 13.69
CA VAL A 67 17.02 -19.45 14.88
C VAL A 67 17.03 -18.19 15.74
N TYR A 68 17.19 -17.02 15.15
CA TYR A 68 17.15 -15.75 15.88
C TYR A 68 15.84 -15.58 16.65
N LEU A 69 14.69 -15.71 15.98
CA LEU A 69 13.38 -15.62 16.62
C LEU A 69 13.18 -16.66 17.72
N LYS A 70 13.64 -17.90 17.50
CA LYS A 70 13.59 -18.96 18.50
C LYS A 70 14.43 -18.61 19.73
N THR A 71 15.68 -18.17 19.54
CA THR A 71 16.56 -17.78 20.64
C THR A 71 15.99 -16.61 21.44
N LEU A 72 15.34 -15.65 20.76
CA LEU A 72 14.67 -14.54 21.41
C LEU A 72 13.47 -15.05 22.22
N LEU A 73 12.62 -15.89 21.63
CA LEU A 73 11.47 -16.47 22.33
C LEU A 73 11.91 -17.23 23.59
N ASP A 74 12.97 -18.03 23.48
CA ASP A 74 13.54 -18.79 24.59
C ASP A 74 14.10 -17.85 25.67
N ALA A 75 14.81 -16.79 25.29
CA ALA A 75 15.34 -15.78 26.23
C ALA A 75 14.24 -15.00 26.97
N LEU A 76 13.09 -14.79 26.33
CA LEU A 76 11.90 -14.20 26.93
C LEU A 76 11.01 -15.22 27.68
N GLY A 77 11.50 -16.44 27.89
CA GLY A 77 10.79 -17.48 28.64
C GLY A 77 9.54 -18.01 27.95
N GLY A 78 9.50 -17.98 26.61
CA GLY A 78 8.33 -18.41 25.83
C GLY A 78 7.19 -17.38 25.78
N ASN A 79 7.39 -16.17 26.32
CA ASN A 79 6.36 -15.14 26.29
C ASN A 79 6.25 -14.50 24.89
N TYR A 80 5.28 -14.97 24.13
CA TYR A 80 4.98 -14.46 22.78
C TYR A 80 4.62 -12.97 22.77
N ALA A 81 3.88 -12.46 23.77
CA ALA A 81 3.46 -11.06 23.80
C ALA A 81 4.68 -10.13 23.92
N ALA A 82 5.61 -10.45 24.81
CA ALA A 82 6.83 -9.69 24.99
C ALA A 82 7.75 -9.76 23.75
N LEU A 83 7.83 -10.92 23.09
CA LEU A 83 8.56 -11.06 21.83
C LEU A 83 7.95 -10.17 20.72
N ARG A 84 6.62 -10.22 20.56
CA ARG A 84 5.89 -9.41 19.58
C ARG A 84 6.13 -7.93 19.82
N ASP A 85 5.97 -7.48 21.06
CA ASP A 85 6.15 -6.08 21.41
C ASP A 85 7.60 -5.63 21.19
N TYR A 86 8.58 -6.46 21.54
CA TYR A 86 9.99 -6.21 21.22
C TYR A 86 10.23 -6.05 19.71
N LEU A 87 9.68 -6.95 18.89
CA LEU A 87 9.80 -6.87 17.42
C LEU A 87 9.11 -5.63 16.86
N MET A 88 7.95 -5.25 17.39
CA MET A 88 7.22 -4.04 16.99
C MET A 88 7.98 -2.76 17.35
N ILE A 89 8.62 -2.72 18.53
CA ILE A 89 9.44 -1.60 18.98
C ILE A 89 10.72 -1.50 18.14
N ASN A 90 11.45 -2.61 17.99
CA ASN A 90 12.71 -2.65 17.23
C ASN A 90 12.47 -2.35 15.74
N GLY A 91 11.38 -2.87 15.18
CA GLY A 91 10.95 -2.59 13.81
C GLY A 91 10.42 -1.17 13.58
N GLY A 92 10.39 -0.31 14.60
CA GLY A 92 9.99 1.10 14.46
C GLY A 92 8.50 1.31 14.14
N MET A 93 7.66 0.28 14.28
CA MET A 93 6.25 0.33 13.89
C MET A 93 5.49 1.48 14.58
N PHE A 94 5.82 1.77 15.85
CA PHE A 94 5.24 2.90 16.57
C PHE A 94 5.65 4.26 16.00
N GLN A 95 6.89 4.39 15.53
CA GLN A 95 7.36 5.63 14.88
C GLN A 95 6.65 5.82 13.54
N GLU A 96 6.44 4.75 12.79
CA GLU A 96 5.74 4.77 11.51
C GLU A 96 4.25 5.11 11.67
N ILE A 97 3.56 4.48 12.63
CA ILE A 97 2.16 4.82 12.95
C ILE A 97 2.05 6.29 13.38
N ALA A 98 2.95 6.77 14.24
CA ALA A 98 2.95 8.17 14.66
C ALA A 98 3.16 9.13 13.48
N LYS A 99 4.05 8.79 12.54
CA LYS A 99 4.29 9.59 11.33
C LYS A 99 3.07 9.64 10.42
N VAL A 100 2.45 8.48 10.14
CA VAL A 100 1.24 8.40 9.31
C VAL A 100 0.10 9.20 9.92
N ASN A 101 -0.10 9.07 11.24
CA ASN A 101 -1.13 9.84 11.96
C ASN A 101 -0.83 11.35 11.93
N ALA A 102 0.42 11.74 12.11
CA ALA A 102 0.83 13.15 12.03
C ALA A 102 0.62 13.74 10.63
N GLU A 103 0.91 12.97 9.58
CA GLU A 103 0.67 13.37 8.19
C GLU A 103 -0.84 13.51 7.89
N ALA A 104 -1.67 12.59 8.38
CA ALA A 104 -3.12 12.67 8.25
C ALA A 104 -3.69 13.91 8.97
N VAL A 105 -3.25 14.18 10.21
CA VAL A 105 -3.66 15.39 10.96
C VAL A 105 -3.15 16.67 10.29
N ARG A 106 -1.94 16.65 9.72
CA ARG A 106 -1.40 17.79 8.94
C ARG A 106 -2.26 18.09 7.70
N GLY A 107 -2.77 17.06 7.03
CA GLY A 107 -3.67 17.20 5.88
C GLY A 107 -5.05 17.77 6.24
N LEU A 108 -5.49 17.59 7.49
CA LEU A 108 -6.81 18.01 7.96
C LEU A 108 -6.94 19.52 8.25
N GLN A 109 -5.84 20.30 8.26
CA GLN A 109 -5.82 21.74 8.58
C GLN A 109 -6.94 22.15 9.54
N PRO A 110 -6.92 21.69 10.81
CA PRO A 110 -8.03 21.95 11.71
C PRO A 110 -8.19 23.46 11.86
N ARG A 111 -9.29 24.01 11.32
CA ARG A 111 -9.71 25.38 11.60
C ARG A 111 -10.22 25.40 13.03
N ILE A 112 -9.30 25.60 13.96
CA ILE A 112 -9.62 25.83 15.36
C ILE A 112 -10.27 27.22 15.42
N SER A 113 -11.61 27.24 15.41
CA SER A 113 -12.36 28.44 15.77
C SER A 113 -12.16 28.67 17.27
N ILE A 114 -11.20 29.52 17.60
CA ILE A 114 -10.97 29.94 18.98
C ILE A 114 -12.17 30.80 19.37
N TRP A 115 -13.07 30.27 20.20
CA TRP A 115 -14.05 31.09 20.90
C TRP A 115 -13.28 31.87 21.97
N THR A 116 -12.68 32.98 21.58
CA THR A 116 -12.19 33.95 22.56
C THR A 116 -13.44 34.58 23.16
N ASN A 117 -13.84 34.12 24.35
CA ASN A 117 -14.83 34.84 25.16
C ASN A 117 -14.15 36.14 25.59
N GLY A 118 -14.20 37.16 24.72
CA GLY A 118 -13.63 38.47 24.96
C GLY A 118 -14.19 39.04 26.26
N GLY A 119 -13.27 39.42 27.17
CA GLY A 119 -13.60 39.92 28.49
C GLY A 119 -14.33 41.26 28.48
N SER A 120 -15.13 41.44 29.53
CA SER A 120 -15.40 42.70 30.23
C SER A 120 -15.69 42.29 31.68
N GLU A 121 -14.66 42.31 32.53
CA GLU A 121 -14.40 43.40 33.48
C GLU A 121 -15.63 43.81 34.30
N ALA A 122 -15.53 43.50 35.60
CA ALA A 122 -16.03 44.24 36.74
C ALA A 122 -17.37 44.99 36.57
N THR A 123 -18.44 44.47 37.17
CA THR A 123 -19.23 45.29 38.09
C THR A 123 -20.06 44.42 39.02
N ASP A 124 -19.83 44.68 40.30
CA ASP A 124 -20.65 44.37 41.45
C ASP A 124 -22.15 44.61 41.21
N GLY A 125 -23.00 43.88 41.92
CA GLY A 125 -24.40 44.29 42.13
C GLY A 125 -25.49 43.41 41.53
N ASN A 126 -26.10 42.63 42.44
CA ASN A 126 -27.54 42.50 42.62
C ASN A 126 -28.33 41.52 41.74
N GLY A 127 -29.15 40.72 42.43
CA GLY A 127 -29.94 39.62 41.88
C GLY A 127 -31.07 40.05 40.94
N THR A 128 -31.61 39.04 40.25
CA THR A 128 -32.85 39.03 39.43
C THR A 128 -32.65 39.25 37.93
N SER A 129 -32.11 38.26 37.18
CA SER A 129 -32.41 38.09 35.73
C SER A 129 -31.85 36.80 35.07
N ASN A 130 -31.75 35.66 35.76
CA ASN A 130 -31.18 34.44 35.15
C ASN A 130 -32.02 33.82 34.01
N ALA A 131 -33.33 34.06 33.93
CA ALA A 131 -34.18 33.47 32.88
C ALA A 131 -34.09 34.17 31.51
N MET A 132 -33.76 35.47 31.45
CA MET A 132 -33.59 36.18 30.17
C MET A 132 -32.24 35.91 29.50
N LYS A 133 -31.22 35.48 30.26
CA LYS A 133 -29.90 35.11 29.73
C LYS A 133 -29.92 33.78 28.97
N GLU A 134 -30.70 32.81 29.42
CA GLU A 134 -30.86 31.52 28.72
C GLU A 134 -31.72 31.65 27.46
N VAL A 135 -32.79 32.45 27.49
CA VAL A 135 -33.63 32.71 26.31
C VAL A 135 -32.88 33.55 25.27
N ALA A 136 -32.01 34.49 25.66
CA ALA A 136 -31.11 35.19 24.75
C ALA A 136 -30.01 34.26 24.17
N GLY A 137 -29.63 33.21 24.90
CA GLY A 137 -28.74 32.14 24.44
C GLY A 137 -29.41 31.26 23.38
N VAL A 138 -30.65 30.82 23.60
CA VAL A 138 -31.44 30.04 22.62
C VAL A 138 -31.80 30.89 21.40
N TYR A 139 -32.12 32.19 21.57
CA TYR A 139 -32.37 33.12 20.46
C TYR A 139 -31.10 33.44 19.65
N ARG A 140 -29.89 33.28 20.23
CA ARG A 140 -28.60 33.30 19.50
C ARG A 140 -28.22 31.95 18.87
N MET A 141 -28.81 30.85 19.31
CA MET A 141 -28.62 29.50 18.75
C MET A 141 -29.54 29.21 17.54
N LEU A 142 -30.64 29.94 17.41
CA LEU A 142 -31.59 29.76 16.31
C LEU A 142 -31.05 30.22 14.95
N PRO A 143 -30.39 31.39 14.78
CA PRO A 143 -29.92 31.83 13.47
C PRO A 143 -28.87 30.90 12.80
N PRO A 144 -27.91 30.31 13.53
CA PRO A 144 -26.92 29.42 12.93
C PRO A 144 -27.49 28.10 12.41
N LEU A 145 -28.51 27.51 13.07
CA LEU A 145 -29.11 26.25 12.61
C LEU A 145 -29.96 26.41 11.35
N PHE A 146 -30.60 27.57 11.16
CA PHE A 146 -31.32 27.86 9.93
C PHE A 146 -30.39 28.08 8.72
N LYS A 147 -29.18 28.61 8.92
CA LYS A 147 -28.19 28.72 7.85
C LYS A 147 -27.57 27.37 7.51
N THR A 148 -27.26 26.52 8.50
CA THR A 148 -26.64 25.21 8.23
C THR A 148 -27.59 24.25 7.52
N VAL A 149 -28.88 24.24 7.86
CA VAL A 149 -29.86 23.38 7.16
C VAL A 149 -30.15 23.94 5.75
N HIS A 150 -30.22 25.26 5.59
CA HIS A 150 -30.41 25.88 4.28
C HIS A 150 -29.20 25.68 3.35
N GLU A 151 -27.97 25.80 3.85
CA GLU A 151 -26.72 25.56 3.09
C GLU A 151 -26.47 24.08 2.80
N GLN A 152 -26.98 23.15 3.62
CA GLN A 152 -26.81 21.71 3.41
C GLN A 152 -27.93 21.05 2.57
N THR A 153 -29.13 21.63 2.50
CA THR A 153 -30.28 20.99 1.83
C THR A 153 -31.10 21.85 0.87
N GLY A 154 -30.89 23.17 0.83
CA GLY A 154 -31.47 24.07 -0.19
C GLY A 154 -32.98 24.33 -0.12
N MET A 155 -33.70 23.85 0.90
CA MET A 155 -35.15 24.13 1.04
C MET A 155 -35.43 25.36 1.92
N LEU A 156 -36.42 26.16 1.52
CA LEU A 156 -36.94 27.31 2.28
C LEU A 156 -38.07 26.83 3.21
N PRO A 157 -38.05 27.18 4.51
CA PRO A 157 -39.11 26.75 5.43
C PRO A 157 -40.46 27.46 5.14
N PRO A 158 -41.61 26.79 5.34
CA PRO A 158 -42.92 27.32 4.96
C PRO A 158 -43.42 28.49 5.84
N PRO A 159 -44.34 29.34 5.32
CA PRO A 159 -44.62 30.68 5.88
C PRO A 159 -45.42 30.70 7.20
N TRP A 160 -45.99 29.58 7.63
CA TRP A 160 -46.86 29.51 8.81
C TRP A 160 -46.08 29.42 10.13
N MET A 161 -44.75 29.31 10.09
CA MET A 161 -43.88 29.26 11.28
C MET A 161 -43.49 30.66 11.80
N GLY A 162 -44.31 31.68 11.54
CA GLY A 162 -44.10 33.07 11.98
C GLY A 162 -45.14 33.61 12.95
N THR A 163 -46.18 32.84 13.32
CA THR A 163 -47.37 33.41 13.98
C THR A 163 -47.72 32.86 15.37
N LEU A 164 -46.88 32.05 16.03
CA LEU A 164 -47.17 31.66 17.41
C LEU A 164 -46.56 32.66 18.40
N SER A 165 -47.22 33.81 18.52
CA SER A 165 -47.08 34.72 19.67
C SER A 165 -48.31 34.63 20.55
N THR A 166 -48.05 34.61 21.87
CA THR A 166 -48.94 34.93 23.00
C THR A 166 -50.14 34.02 23.28
N GLU A 167 -50.05 33.24 24.36
CA GLU A 167 -50.99 33.43 25.48
C GLU A 167 -50.41 32.94 26.81
N SER A 168 -50.43 33.84 27.79
CA SER A 168 -49.93 33.68 29.15
C SER A 168 -51.08 33.41 30.12
N LYS A 169 -50.99 32.42 31.00
CA LYS A 169 -51.61 32.51 32.33
C LYS A 169 -50.93 31.66 33.40
N HIS A 170 -50.59 32.33 34.49
CA HIS A 170 -49.92 31.88 35.71
C HIS A 170 -50.80 30.97 36.60
N PRO A 171 -50.22 30.29 37.61
CA PRO A 171 -50.82 29.22 38.42
C PRO A 171 -51.40 29.71 39.76
N THR A 172 -52.27 28.92 40.38
CA THR A 172 -52.58 29.01 41.82
C THR A 172 -52.75 27.62 42.43
N THR A 173 -52.03 27.43 43.53
CA THR A 173 -52.04 26.31 44.48
C THR A 173 -53.32 26.24 45.31
N ASP A 174 -53.83 25.04 45.55
CA ASP A 174 -53.97 24.40 46.87
C ASP A 174 -54.15 22.89 46.71
#